data_AF-A0A3D4CVH3-F1
#
_entry.id   AF-A0A3D4CVH3-F1
#
_cell.length_a   1.000
_cell.length_b   1.000
_cell.length_c   1.000
_cell.angle_alpha   90.00
_cell.angle_beta   90.00
_cell.angle_gamma   90.00
#
_symmetry.space_group_name_H-M   'P 1'
#
loop_
_entity.id
_entity.type
_entity.pdbx_description
1 polymer ?
#
loop_
_entity_poly.entity_id
_entity_poly.type
_entity_poly.pdbx_seq_one_letter_code
_entity_poly.pdbx_strand_id
1 'polypeptide(L)'
;MVGTGVFTSLGYQLVDIQSGFVLMALWALGGGCALCGAVCYGELAAAFPRSGGEYHLLSKVYHPWVGFLAGWISVTVGFAAPIALG
;
A
#
# COMPACT_ATOMS: atom_id res chain seq x y z
N MET A 1 5.22 7.43 4.72
CA MET A 1 5.73 6.35 5.59
C MET A 1 7.18 6.11 5.24
N VAL A 2 8.07 5.97 6.23
CA VAL A 2 9.47 5.54 6.01
C VAL A 2 9.59 4.13 6.57
N GLY A 3 10.10 3.19 5.78
CA GLY A 3 10.21 1.78 6.15
C GLY A 3 11.38 1.11 5.46
N THR A 4 11.62 -0.17 5.77
CA THR A 4 12.74 -0.96 5.23
C THR A 4 12.66 -1.20 3.73
N GLY A 5 11.47 -0.98 3.13
CA GLY A 5 11.21 -1.11 1.70
C GLY A 5 12.16 -0.30 0.80
N VAL A 6 12.76 0.79 1.32
CA VAL A 6 13.79 1.54 0.61
C VAL A 6 14.99 0.65 0.30
N PHE A 7 15.47 -0.14 1.26
CA PHE A 7 16.64 -1.00 1.08
C PHE A 7 16.33 -2.25 0.25
N THR A 8 15.17 -2.87 0.46
CA THR A 8 14.80 -4.11 -0.27
C THR A 8 14.39 -3.82 -1.70
N SER A 9 13.49 -2.86 -1.93
CA SER A 9 12.98 -2.56 -3.27
C SER A 9 14.07 -1.98 -4.18
N LEU A 10 14.92 -1.08 -3.66
CA LEU A 10 16.08 -0.59 -4.42
C LEU A 10 17.04 -1.73 -4.77
N GLY A 11 17.27 -2.65 -3.83
CA GLY A 11 18.13 -3.83 -4.05
C GLY A 11 17.67 -4.68 -5.24
N TYR A 12 16.37 -4.97 -5.34
CA TYR A 12 15.82 -5.71 -6.49
C TYR A 12 15.81 -4.89 -7.78
N GLN A 13 15.46 -3.59 -7.71
CA GLN A 13 15.41 -2.72 -8.91
C GLN A 13 16.78 -2.55 -9.57
N LEU A 14 17.85 -2.51 -8.77
CA LEU A 14 19.21 -2.41 -9.25
C LEU A 14 19.74 -3.70 -9.89
N VAL A 15 18.99 -4.80 -9.93
CA VAL A 15 19.37 -5.98 -10.73
C VAL A 15 19.12 -5.69 -12.21
N ASP A 16 17.95 -5.13 -12.52
CA ASP A 16 17.50 -4.93 -13.91
C ASP A 16 17.77 -3.50 -14.43
N ILE A 17 17.83 -2.50 -13.54
CA ILE A 17 17.93 -1.08 -13.91
C ILE A 17 19.22 -0.47 -13.34
N GLN A 18 20.22 -0.29 -14.20
CA GLN A 18 21.50 0.31 -13.85
C GLN A 18 21.53 1.85 -14.02
N SER A 19 20.47 2.45 -14.56
CA SER A 19 20.41 3.89 -14.80
C SER A 19 19.83 4.62 -13.58
N GLY A 20 20.68 5.41 -12.90
CA GLY A 20 20.26 6.19 -11.73
C GLY A 20 19.15 7.20 -12.05
N PHE A 21 19.16 7.80 -13.24
CA PHE A 21 18.10 8.72 -13.65
C PHE A 21 16.74 8.03 -13.77
N VAL A 22 16.70 6.85 -14.41
CA VAL A 22 15.46 6.06 -14.56
C VAL A 22 14.93 5.63 -13.20
N LEU A 23 15.83 5.22 -12.29
CA LEU A 23 15.46 4.84 -10.94
C LEU A 23 14.84 6.01 -10.16
N MET A 24 15.46 7.19 -10.21
CA MET A 24 14.90 8.39 -9.57
C MET A 24 13.56 8.81 -10.17
N ALA A 25 13.40 8.73 -11.49
CA ALA A 25 12.13 9.00 -12.14
C ALA A 25 11.03 8.02 -11.70
N LEU A 26 11.35 6.72 -11.59
CA LEU A 26 10.42 5.70 -11.12
C LEU A 26 9.97 5.97 -9.68
N TRP A 27 10.90 6.33 -8.79
CA TRP A 27 10.59 6.68 -7.41
C TRP A 27 9.76 7.97 -7.30
N ALA A 28 10.04 8.97 -8.12
CA ALA A 28 9.24 10.20 -8.17
C ALA A 28 7.80 9.91 -8.63
N LEU A 29 7.62 9.10 -9.68
CA LEU A 29 6.31 8.68 -10.17
C LEU A 29 5.56 7.85 -9.13
N GLY A 30 6.23 6.87 -8.52
CA GLY A 30 5.65 6.04 -7.46
C GLY A 30 5.21 6.88 -6.24
N GLY A 31 6.04 7.85 -5.85
CA GLY A 31 5.71 8.83 -4.81
C GLY A 31 4.49 9.67 -5.17
N GLY A 32 4.40 10.16 -6.41
CA GLY A 32 3.24 10.88 -6.93
C GLY A 32 1.95 10.04 -6.85
N CYS A 33 1.97 8.81 -7.33
CA CYS A 33 0.84 7.89 -7.23
C CYS A 33 0.42 7.62 -5.78
N ALA A 34 1.39 7.43 -4.88
CA ALA A 34 1.12 7.21 -3.45
C ALA A 34 0.47 8.44 -2.80
N LEU A 35 0.90 9.66 -3.16
CA LEU A 35 0.30 10.90 -2.67
C LEU A 35 -1.15 11.03 -3.15
N CYS A 36 -1.43 10.78 -4.42
CA CYS A 36 -2.79 10.77 -4.95
C CYS A 36 -3.69 9.79 -4.19
N GLY A 37 -3.20 8.55 -3.98
CA GLY A 37 -3.93 7.55 -3.20
C GLY A 37 -4.18 7.98 -1.75
N ALA A 38 -3.19 8.59 -1.10
CA ALA A 38 -3.32 9.08 0.28
C ALA A 38 -4.41 10.15 0.41
N VAL A 39 -4.51 11.08 -0.55
CA VAL A 39 -5.57 12.10 -0.56
C VAL A 39 -6.93 11.44 -0.76
N CYS A 40 -7.09 10.54 -1.73
CA CYS A 40 -8.35 9.83 -1.96
C CYS A 40 -8.81 9.05 -0.72
N TYR A 41 -7.89 8.33 -0.06
CA TYR A 41 -8.19 7.64 1.19
C TYR A 41 -8.50 8.59 2.34
N GLY A 42 -7.84 9.76 2.39
CA GLY A 42 -8.12 10.80 3.38
C GLY A 42 -9.54 11.33 3.29
N GLU A 43 -10.01 11.67 2.08
CA GLU A 43 -11.39 12.10 1.83
C GLU A 43 -12.40 11.02 2.23
N LEU A 44 -12.12 9.77 1.88
CA LEU A 44 -12.98 8.64 2.21
C LEU A 44 -13.05 8.39 3.73
N ALA A 45 -11.92 8.51 4.42
CA ALA A 45 -11.85 8.40 5.88
C ALA A 45 -12.58 9.56 6.59
N ALA A 46 -12.56 10.76 6.00
CA ALA A 46 -13.33 11.89 6.49
C ALA A 46 -14.85 11.72 6.27
N ALA A 47 -15.25 11.15 5.13
CA ALA A 47 -16.65 10.87 4.81
C ALA A 47 -17.25 9.73 5.66
N PHE A 48 -16.44 8.74 6.05
CA PHE A 48 -16.84 7.62 6.91
C PHE A 48 -16.01 7.58 8.21
N PRO A 49 -16.25 8.50 9.18
CA PRO A 49 -15.41 8.70 10.34
C PRO A 49 -15.66 7.64 11.44
N ARG A 50 -15.33 6.38 11.15
CA ARG A 50 -15.46 5.27 12.10
C ARG A 50 -14.23 4.38 12.06
N SER A 51 -13.82 3.90 13.23
CA SER A 51 -12.71 2.96 13.35
C SER A 51 -13.00 1.65 12.62
N GLY A 52 -12.03 1.18 11.83
CA GLY A 52 -12.08 -0.10 11.12
C GLY A 52 -11.34 -0.14 9.77
N GLY A 53 -10.70 0.96 9.36
CA GLY A 53 -9.79 0.99 8.21
C GLY A 53 -10.41 0.46 6.92
N GLU A 54 -9.63 -0.29 6.14
CA GLU A 54 -10.05 -0.86 4.86
C GLU A 54 -11.25 -1.80 4.98
N TYR A 55 -11.33 -2.61 6.06
CA TYR A 55 -12.49 -3.45 6.34
C TYR A 55 -13.77 -2.63 6.41
N HIS A 56 -13.75 -1.52 7.15
CA HIS A 56 -14.91 -0.65 7.31
C HIS A 56 -15.30 0.04 6.01
N LEU A 57 -14.31 0.60 5.31
CA LEU A 57 -14.49 1.31 4.05
C LEU A 57 -15.11 0.40 2.99
N LEU A 58 -14.55 -0.78 2.77
CA LEU A 58 -15.03 -1.74 1.77
C LEU A 58 -16.39 -2.33 2.13
N SER A 59 -16.65 -2.57 3.43
CA SER A 59 -17.97 -3.00 3.91
C SER A 59 -19.06 -1.98 3.63
N LYS A 60 -18.72 -0.68 3.68
CA LYS A 60 -19.65 0.43 3.49
C LYS A 60 -19.87 0.82 2.03
N VAL A 61 -18.80 0.81 1.23
CA VAL A 61 -18.86 1.27 -0.17
C VAL A 61 -19.35 0.17 -1.11
N TYR A 62 -18.92 -1.09 -0.89
CA TYR A 62 -19.21 -2.19 -1.81
C TYR A 62 -20.23 -3.18 -1.23
N HIS A 63 -19.81 -3.99 -0.26
CA HIS A 63 -20.65 -5.00 0.38
C HIS A 63 -19.97 -5.53 1.64
N PRO A 64 -20.70 -5.90 2.72
CA PRO A 64 -20.11 -6.45 3.95
C PRO A 64 -19.18 -7.66 3.72
N TRP A 65 -19.49 -8.53 2.75
CA TRP A 65 -18.63 -9.68 2.39
C TRP A 65 -17.25 -9.26 1.86
N VAL A 66 -17.18 -8.17 1.07
CA VAL A 66 -15.90 -7.68 0.53
C VAL A 66 -15.03 -7.11 1.64
N GLY A 67 -15.64 -6.39 2.58
CA GLY A 67 -14.94 -5.93 3.78
C GLY A 67 -14.41 -7.09 4.61
N PHE A 68 -15.22 -8.13 4.84
CA PHE A 68 -14.79 -9.35 5.55
C PHE A 68 -13.56 -10.00 4.90
N LEU A 69 -13.58 -10.20 3.58
CA LEU A 69 -12.45 -10.75 2.84
C LEU A 69 -11.19 -9.88 2.98
N ALA A 70 -11.32 -8.55 2.89
CA ALA A 70 -10.21 -7.62 3.07
C ALA A 70 -9.60 -7.72 4.47
N GLY A 71 -10.44 -7.85 5.51
CA GLY A 71 -9.99 -8.10 6.87
C GLY A 71 -9.22 -9.41 7.00
N TRP A 72 -9.71 -10.48 6.36
CA TRP A 72 -9.04 -11.79 6.37
C TRP A 72 -7.69 -11.77 5.66
N ILE A 73 -7.58 -11.08 4.52
CA ILE A 73 -6.31 -10.91 3.81
C ILE A 73 -5.33 -10.09 4.65
N SER A 74 -5.79 -9.02 5.29
CA SER A 74 -4.94 -8.16 6.14
C SER A 74 -4.31 -8.95 7.30
N VAL A 75 -5.08 -9.79 7.99
CA VAL A 75 -4.56 -10.59 9.11
C VAL A 75 -3.67 -11.76 8.68
N THR A 76 -3.91 -12.36 7.51
CA THR A 76 -3.16 -13.53 7.03
C THR A 76 -1.95 -13.16 6.20
N VAL A 77 -2.12 -12.32 5.18
CA VAL A 77 -1.07 -11.95 4.21
C VAL A 77 -0.24 -10.78 4.71
N GLY A 78 -0.86 -9.82 5.40
CA GLY A 78 -0.18 -8.61 5.89
C GLY A 78 1.03 -8.92 6.78
N PHE A 79 0.98 -10.02 7.54
CA PHE A 79 2.07 -10.49 8.38
C PHE A 79 2.92 -11.61 7.77
N ALA A 80 2.36 -12.44 6.88
CA ALA A 80 3.09 -13.53 6.25
C ALA A 80 4.07 -13.04 5.16
N ALA A 81 3.69 -12.01 4.39
CA ALA A 81 4.50 -11.53 3.27
C ALA A 81 5.89 -10.98 3.69
N PRO A 82 6.03 -10.21 4.79
CA PRO A 82 7.34 -9.78 5.28
C PRO A 82 8.23 -10.92 5.77
N ILE A 83 7.64 -12.00 6.31
CA ILE A 83 8.39 -13.16 6.84
C ILE A 83 9.00 -13.98 5.69
N ALA A 84 8.35 -14.04 4.54
CA ALA A 84 8.81 -14.80 3.37
C ALA A 84 9.98 -14.14 2.61
N LEU A 85 10.31 -12.88 2.91
CA LEU A 85 11.38 -12.12 2.25
C LEU A 85 12.74 -12.25 2.95
N GLY A 86 12.84 -13.00 4.06
CA GLY A 86 14.09 -13.37 4.73
C GLY A 86 14.61 -14.73 4.23
#